data_AF-A0A2V6LXK0-F1
#
_entry.id   AF-A0A2V6LXK0-F1
#
_cell.length_a   1.000
_cell.length_b   1.000
_cell.length_c   1.000
_cell.angle_alpha   90.00
_cell.angle_beta   90.00
_cell.angle_gamma   90.00
#
_symmetry.space_group_name_H-M   'P 1'
#
loop_
_entity.id
_entity.type
_entity.pdbx_description
1 polymer ?
#
loop_
_entity_poly.entity_id
_entity_poly.type
_entity_poly.pdbx_seq_one_letter_code
_entity_poly.pdbx_strand_id
1 'polypeptide(L)' 'MPTITLKNIPNELHRELKKRAEEHHRSLNKEVIATLKQATARATPFNAGALEESAVRARSLFRRPVTARQIDAWKRAGRL' A
#
# COMPACT_ATOMS: atom_id res chain seq x y z
N MET A 1 -18.37 15.17 -6.72
CA MET A 1 -17.07 14.72 -6.17
C MET A 1 -16.04 15.78 -6.48
N PRO A 2 -15.12 16.13 -5.56
CA PRO A 2 -14.07 17.08 -5.86
C PRO A 2 -13.13 16.53 -6.94
N THR A 3 -12.78 17.36 -7.91
CA THR A 3 -11.90 17.02 -9.03
C THR A 3 -10.74 18.01 -9.03
N ILE A 4 -9.52 17.50 -9.27
CA ILE A 4 -8.31 18.31 -9.40
C ILE A 4 -7.79 18.13 -10.83
N THR A 5 -7.55 19.24 -11.53
CA THR A 5 -6.90 19.25 -12.84
C THR A 5 -5.49 19.81 -12.68
N LEU A 6 -4.50 18.99 -13.03
CA LEU A 6 -3.10 19.38 -13.06
C LEU A 6 -2.74 19.83 -14.49
N LYS A 7 -2.39 21.10 -14.67
CA LYS A 7 -1.96 21.67 -15.96
C LYS A 7 -0.45 21.86 -15.96
N ASN A 8 0.16 21.87 -17.15
CA ASN A 8 1.59 22.13 -17.35
C ASN A 8 2.51 21.19 -16.56
N ILE A 9 2.14 19.91 -16.45
CA ILE A 9 2.99 18.90 -15.82
C ILE A 9 4.24 18.70 -16.69
N PRO A 10 5.46 18.76 -16.13
CA PRO A 10 6.67 18.43 -16.88
C PRO A 10 6.58 17.04 -17.52
N ASN A 11 6.99 16.91 -18.78
CA ASN A 11 6.89 15.65 -19.53
C ASN A 11 7.56 14.49 -18.80
N GLU A 12 8.72 14.74 -18.19
CA GLU A 12 9.46 13.75 -17.39
C GLU A 12 8.65 13.27 -16.19
N LEU A 13 7.99 14.18 -15.46
CA LEU A 13 7.15 13.83 -14.32
C LEU A 13 5.92 13.01 -14.75
N HIS A 14 5.29 13.37 -15.87
CA HIS A 14 4.17 12.61 -16.40
C HIS A 14 4.59 11.19 -16.82
N ARG A 15 5.77 11.03 -17.44
CA ARG A 15 6.32 9.71 -17.82
C ARG A 15 6.58 8.85 -16.59
N GLU A 16 7.21 9.41 -15.56
CA GLU A 16 7.50 8.68 -14.32
C GLU A 16 6.21 8.25 -13.61
N LEU A 17 5.21 9.14 -13.52
CA LEU A 17 3.91 8.78 -12.94
C LEU A 17 3.21 7.67 -13.75
N LYS A 18 3.31 7.70 -15.08
CA LYS A 18 2.74 6.64 -15.92
C LYS A 18 3.43 5.29 -15.68
N LYS A 19 4.76 5.29 -15.61
CA LYS A 19 5.55 4.08 -15.31
C LYS A 19 5.17 3.50 -13.94
N ARG A 20 5.11 4.32 -12.89
CA ARG A 20 4.68 3.89 -11.55
C ARG A 20 3.26 3.35 -11.53
N ALA A 21 2.36 3.95 -12.31
CA ALA A 21 0.99 3.47 -12.43
C ALA A 21 0.94 2.06 -13.04
N GLU A 22 1.76 1.79 -14.07
CA GLU A 22 1.89 0.46 -14.69
C GLU A 22 2.48 -0.57 -13.71
N GLU A 23 3.54 -0.21 -12.98
CA GLU A 23 4.16 -1.05 -11.94
C GLU A 23 3.19 -1.41 -10.80
N HIS A 24 2.35 -0.45 -10.39
CA HIS A 24 1.33 -0.67 -9.36
C HIS A 24 0.02 -1.26 -9.93
N HIS A 25 -0.02 -1.61 -11.21
CA HIS A 25 -1.19 -2.14 -11.91
C HIS A 25 -2.46 -1.29 -11.70
N ARG A 26 -2.32 0.04 -11.74
CA ARG A 26 -3.42 1.01 -11.55
C ARG A 26 -3.44 2.07 -12.65
N SER A 27 -4.59 2.73 -12.80
CA SER A 27 -4.68 3.87 -13.73
C SER A 27 -3.87 5.06 -13.20
N LEU A 28 -3.42 5.92 -14.11
CA LEU A 28 -2.68 7.15 -13.77
C LEU A 28 -3.44 8.02 -12.76
N ASN A 29 -4.77 8.13 -12.88
CA ASN A 29 -5.57 8.88 -11.92
C ASN A 29 -5.49 8.28 -10.50
N LYS A 30 -5.54 6.95 -10.38
CA LYS A 30 -5.38 6.26 -9.08
C LYS A 30 -3.97 6.43 -8.52
N GLU A 31 -2.94 6.46 -9.39
CA GLU A 31 -1.56 6.76 -9.02
C GLU A 31 -1.42 8.16 -8.43
N VAL A 32 -1.98 9.18 -9.10
CA VAL A 32 -1.96 10.56 -8.62
C VAL A 32 -2.68 10.68 -7.27
N ILE A 33 -3.87 10.09 -7.14
CA ILE A 33 -4.62 10.09 -5.87
C ILE A 33 -3.80 9.43 -4.76
N ALA A 34 -3.18 8.28 -5.02
CA ALA A 34 -2.39 7.58 -4.02
C ALA A 34 -1.14 8.36 -3.61
N THR A 35 -0.46 8.99 -4.58
CA THR A 35 0.68 9.87 -4.32
C THR A 35 0.27 11.06 -3.44
N LEU A 36 -0.86 11.70 -3.74
CA LEU A 36 -1.40 12.79 -2.93
C LEU A 36 -1.76 12.32 -1.52
N LYS A 37 -2.38 11.14 -1.38
CA LYS A 37 -2.67 10.55 -0.06
C LYS A 37 -1.40 10.32 0.75
N GLN A 38 -0.33 9.82 0.11
CA GLN A 38 0.94 9.59 0.77
C GLN A 38 1.62 10.91 1.19
N ALA A 39 1.60 11.92 0.31
CA ALA A 39 2.19 13.23 0.58
C ALA A 39 1.43 14.04 1.65
N THR A 40 0.12 13.84 1.75
CA THR A 40 -0.75 14.51 2.74
C THR A 40 -0.99 13.70 4.00
N ALA A 41 -0.60 12.42 4.01
CA ALA A 41 -0.61 11.64 5.23
C ALA A 41 0.26 12.35 6.26
N ARG A 42 -0.33 12.74 7.39
CA ARG A 42 0.44 13.22 8.52
C ARG A 42 1.48 12.15 8.81
N ALA A 43 2.74 12.57 8.95
CA ALA A 43 3.79 11.69 9.43
C ALA A 43 3.34 11.19 10.80
N THR A 44 2.80 9.98 10.85
CA THR A 44 2.59 9.30 12.12
C THR A 44 3.99 9.18 12.71
N PRO A 45 4.26 9.75 13.90
CA PRO A 45 5.57 9.63 14.50
C PRO A 45 5.92 8.16 14.54
N PHE A 46 7.07 7.81 13.97
CA PHE A 46 7.54 6.44 13.99
C PHE A 46 7.73 6.04 15.45
N ASN A 47 6.86 5.17 15.95
CA ASN A 47 6.90 4.68 17.31
C ASN A 47 7.51 3.28 17.29
N ALA A 48 8.81 3.20 17.63
CA ALA A 48 9.55 1.94 17.68
C ALA A 48 8.90 0.94 18.65
N GLY A 49 8.38 1.39 19.79
CA GLY A 49 7.68 0.53 20.76
C GLY A 49 6.39 -0.06 20.18
N ALA A 50 5.60 0.74 19.47
CA ALA A 50 4.40 0.25 18.80
C ALA A 50 4.72 -0.78 17.71
N LEU A 51 5.81 -0.58 16.96
CA LEU A 51 6.29 -1.55 15.99
C LEU A 51 6.74 -2.86 16.67
N GLU A 52 7.54 -2.76 17.72
CA GLU A 52 8.03 -3.91 18.49
C GLU A 52 6.87 -4.73 19.07
N GLU A 53 5.92 -4.07 19.72
CA GLU A 53 4.71 -4.71 20.23
C GLU A 53 3.92 -5.40 19.10
N SER A 54 3.78 -4.75 17.94
CA SER A 54 3.10 -5.37 16.79
C SER A 54 3.83 -6.62 16.31
N ALA A 55 5.17 -6.61 16.30
CA ALA A 55 5.99 -7.74 15.91
C ALA A 55 5.90 -8.88 16.94
N VAL A 56 5.90 -8.56 18.23
CA VAL A 56 5.69 -9.55 19.31
C VAL A 56 4.31 -10.19 19.18
N ARG A 57 3.25 -9.39 19.00
CA ARG A 57 1.89 -9.89 18.76
C ARG A 57 1.83 -10.80 17.54
N ALA A 58 2.37 -10.36 16.41
CA ALA A 58 2.41 -11.16 15.18
C ALA A 58 3.12 -12.50 15.39
N ARG A 59 4.28 -12.51 16.07
CA ARG A 59 5.00 -13.76 16.41
C ARG A 59 4.19 -14.68 17.32
N SER A 60 3.44 -14.13 18.27
CA SER A 60 2.59 -14.93 19.18
C SER A 60 1.43 -15.63 18.46
N LEU A 61 0.92 -15.04 17.37
CA LEU A 61 -0.17 -15.62 16.58
C LEU A 61 0.27 -16.85 15.80
N PHE A 62 1.54 -16.91 15.39
CA PHE A 62 2.08 -17.99 14.57
C PHE A 62 3.12 -18.82 15.33
N ARG A 63 2.65 -19.61 16.31
CA ARG A 63 3.51 -20.49 17.15
C ARG A 63 4.07 -21.71 16.42
N ARG A 64 3.59 -22.01 15.22
CA ARG A 64 4.06 -23.11 14.35
C ARG A 64 4.26 -22.58 12.94
N PRO A 65 5.18 -23.17 12.15
CA PRO A 65 5.35 -22.79 10.76
C PRO A 65 4.01 -22.93 10.03
N VAL A 66 3.58 -21.85 9.38
CA VAL A 66 2.39 -21.91 8.54
C VAL A 66 2.77 -22.65 7.26
N THR A 67 2.09 -23.77 7.00
CA THR A 67 2.30 -24.54 5.77
C THR A 67 1.65 -23.85 4.57
N ALA A 68 2.18 -24.04 3.37
CA ALA A 68 1.59 -23.51 2.15
C ALA A 68 0.11 -23.90 1.99
N ARG A 69 -0.25 -25.14 2.38
CA ARG A 69 -1.65 -25.61 2.39
C ARG A 69 -2.56 -24.77 3.29
N GLN A 70 -2.09 -24.37 4.47
CA GLN A 70 -2.86 -23.53 5.39
C GLN A 70 -3.06 -22.12 4.82
N ILE A 71 -2.03 -21.55 4.19
CA ILE A 71 -2.12 -20.24 3.52
C ILE A 71 -3.16 -20.29 2.40
N ASP A 72 -3.13 -21.33 1.57
CA ASP A 72 -4.09 -21.48 0.46
C ASP A 72 -5.52 -21.70 0.96
N ALA A 73 -5.70 -22.44 2.05
CA ALA A 73 -7.01 -22.61 2.69
C ALA A 73 -7.57 -21.27 3.19
N TRP A 74 -6.76 -20.45 3.88
CA TRP A 74 -7.19 -19.13 4.36
C TRP A 74 -7.50 -18.15 3.22
N LYS A 75 -6.67 -18.14 2.16
CA LYS A 75 -6.94 -17.34 0.95
C LYS A 75 -8.27 -17.69 0.30
N ARG A 76 -8.67 -18.97 0.31
CA ARG A 76 -9.97 -19.41 -0.21
C ARG A 76 -11.11 -19.05 0.74
N ALA A 77 -10.92 -19.21 2.05
CA ALA A 77 -11.93 -18.90 3.05
C ALA A 77 -12.33 -17.42 3.06
N GLY A 78 -11.38 -16.50 2.85
CA GLY A 78 -11.65 -15.05 2.78
C GLY A 78 -12.10 -14.51 1.41
N ARG A 79 -12.38 -15.38 0.43
CA ARG A 79 -12.92 -15.00 -0.90
C ARG A 79 -14.42 -15.26 -1.06
N LEU A 80 -15.09 -15.74 -0.01
CA LEU A 80 -16.55 -15.81 0.10
C LEU A 80 -17.08 -14.47 0.66
#